data_AF-A0A7F8QB81-F1
#
_entry.id   AF-A0A7F8QB81-F1
#
_cell.length_a   1.000
_cell.length_b   1.000
_cell.length_c   1.000
_cell.angle_alpha   90.00
_cell.angle_beta   90.00
_cell.angle_gamma   90.00
#
_symmetry.space_group_name_H-M   'P 1'
#
loop_
_entity.id
_entity.type
_entity.pdbx_description
1 polymer ?
#
loop_
_entity_poly.entity_id
_entity_poly.type
_entity_poly.pdbx_seq_one_letter_code
_entity_poly.pdbx_strand_id
1 'polypeptide(L)'
;MSNYKEKFSTLLWLEEIHAEIELKEYNMSGVTLKRNGDLLVLEVPGLAESRPSLYAGDKLILKTQEYNGHVIEYIGYVIEIHEEDVTLKLNPEFEQAYNFEPMDVEFTYNRTTSRRCHFALEHVIHLGVKVLFPEEIILQSPRVTGNWNHAQDTKNDGQSTIKNRKAMKDHTKHAAKERRAGARDTPGPATFAEKSTNLVNEVQIPKVGEKEFFNPLLNENQKLAVRRILSGDCRPLPYILFGPPGTGKTVTIIEAVLQ
;
A
#
# COMPACT_ATOMS: atom_id res chain seq x y z
N MET A 1 21.93 -1.18 -2.86
CA MET A 1 21.17 -1.87 -3.93
C MET A 1 21.78 -3.23 -4.32
N SER A 2 23.10 -3.44 -4.21
CA SER A 2 23.80 -4.65 -4.68
C SER A 2 23.21 -5.97 -4.19
N ASN A 3 22.73 -6.05 -2.95
CA ASN A 3 22.13 -7.27 -2.39
C ASN A 3 20.58 -7.22 -2.27
N TYR A 4 19.94 -6.13 -2.68
CA TYR A 4 18.50 -5.93 -2.43
C TYR A 4 17.66 -6.96 -3.18
N LYS A 5 17.91 -7.09 -4.50
CA LYS A 5 17.19 -8.04 -5.36
C LYS A 5 17.40 -9.47 -4.87
N GLU A 6 18.65 -9.87 -4.64
CA GLU A 6 19.00 -11.22 -4.19
C GLU A 6 18.34 -11.54 -2.84
N LYS A 7 18.48 -10.64 -1.85
CA LYS A 7 17.91 -10.83 -0.52
C LYS A 7 16.39 -10.98 -0.57
N PHE A 8 15.67 -10.04 -1.20
CA PHE A 8 14.21 -10.09 -1.24
C PHE A 8 13.69 -11.21 -2.13
N SER A 9 14.39 -11.55 -3.22
CA SER A 9 14.00 -12.69 -4.05
C SER A 9 14.12 -14.01 -3.28
N THR A 10 15.18 -14.20 -2.49
CA THR A 10 15.35 -15.38 -1.64
C THR A 10 14.24 -15.45 -0.59
N LEU A 11 13.93 -14.34 0.09
CA LEU A 11 12.86 -14.30 1.09
C LEU A 11 11.49 -14.64 0.46
N LEU A 12 11.18 -14.13 -0.73
CA LEU A 12 9.93 -14.45 -1.42
C LEU A 12 9.84 -15.94 -1.80
N TRP A 13 10.94 -16.55 -2.25
CA TRP A 13 10.95 -17.99 -2.53
C TRP A 13 10.76 -18.83 -1.27
N LEU A 14 11.36 -18.44 -0.14
CA LEU A 14 11.17 -19.13 1.13
C LEU A 14 9.72 -19.04 1.61
N GLU A 15 9.10 -17.86 1.50
CA GLU A 15 7.68 -17.65 1.83
C GLU A 15 6.78 -18.53 0.95
N GLU A 16 7.06 -18.59 -0.36
CA GLU A 16 6.29 -19.42 -1.30
C GLU A 16 6.39 -20.91 -0.98
N ILE A 17 7.61 -21.41 -0.71
CA ILE A 17 7.82 -22.81 -0.30
C ILE A 17 7.09 -23.11 1.01
N HIS A 18 7.17 -22.19 1.99
CA HIS A 18 6.50 -22.37 3.27
C HIS A 18 4.98 -22.42 3.12
N ALA A 19 4.40 -21.48 2.36
CA ALA A 19 2.97 -21.45 2.10
C ALA A 19 2.47 -22.69 1.32
N GLU A 20 3.28 -23.21 0.39
CA GLU A 20 2.98 -24.46 -0.31
C GLU A 20 3.00 -25.67 0.64
N ILE A 21 3.96 -25.73 1.57
CA ILE A 21 4.04 -26.81 2.56
C ILE A 21 2.84 -26.73 3.52
N GLU A 22 2.57 -25.56 4.10
CA GLU A 22 1.45 -25.36 5.04
C GLU A 22 0.12 -25.74 4.39
N LEU A 23 -0.11 -25.37 3.13
CA LEU A 23 -1.35 -25.72 2.43
C LEU A 23 -1.46 -27.23 2.16
N LYS A 24 -0.35 -27.92 1.86
CA LYS A 24 -0.33 -29.37 1.65
C LYS A 24 -0.64 -30.18 2.89
N GLU A 25 -0.44 -29.63 4.09
CA GLU A 25 -0.82 -30.29 5.35
C GLU A 25 -2.34 -30.52 5.45
N TYR A 26 -3.13 -29.77 4.70
CA TYR A 26 -4.59 -29.89 4.66
C TYR A 26 -5.08 -30.80 3.53
N ASN A 27 -4.18 -31.39 2.72
CA ASN A 27 -4.60 -32.36 1.71
C ASN A 27 -5.39 -33.50 2.35
N MET A 28 -6.48 -33.90 1.68
CA MET A 28 -7.42 -34.87 2.21
C MET A 28 -7.43 -36.12 1.32
N SER A 29 -7.67 -37.28 1.91
CA SER A 29 -7.76 -38.54 1.16
C SER A 29 -9.07 -39.26 1.43
N GLY A 30 -9.64 -39.87 0.39
CA GLY A 30 -10.87 -40.67 0.49
C GLY A 30 -12.10 -39.89 0.95
N VAL A 31 -12.17 -38.58 0.67
CA VAL A 31 -13.32 -37.74 1.03
C VAL A 31 -14.41 -37.82 -0.01
N THR A 32 -15.66 -37.63 0.42
CA THR A 32 -16.81 -37.58 -0.48
C THR A 32 -17.33 -36.16 -0.56
N LEU A 33 -17.73 -35.75 -1.77
CA LEU A 33 -18.30 -34.43 -1.99
C LEU A 33 -19.81 -34.49 -1.80
N LYS A 34 -20.37 -33.51 -1.11
CA LYS A 34 -21.82 -33.33 -0.97
C LYS A 34 -22.35 -32.65 -2.24
N ARG A 35 -23.60 -32.91 -2.60
CA ARG A 35 -24.24 -32.29 -3.76
C ARG A 35 -25.13 -31.14 -3.28
N ASN A 36 -24.93 -29.95 -3.85
CA ASN A 36 -25.77 -28.77 -3.59
C ASN A 36 -26.23 -28.18 -4.92
N GLY A 37 -27.40 -28.61 -5.38
CA GLY A 37 -27.89 -28.30 -6.73
C GLY A 37 -26.98 -28.88 -7.81
N ASP A 38 -26.45 -28.01 -8.66
CA ASP A 38 -25.54 -28.37 -9.77
C ASP A 38 -24.06 -28.31 -9.36
N LEU A 39 -23.75 -27.91 -8.12
CA LEU A 39 -22.38 -27.77 -7.62
C LEU A 39 -22.06 -28.85 -6.58
N LEU A 40 -20.76 -29.08 -6.39
CA LEU A 40 -20.24 -30.00 -5.39
C LEU A 40 -19.68 -29.22 -4.21
N VAL A 41 -19.86 -29.74 -3.01
CA VAL A 41 -19.44 -29.12 -1.74
C VAL A 41 -18.46 -30.06 -1.04
N LEU A 42 -17.31 -29.51 -0.66
CA LEU A 42 -16.28 -30.18 0.11
C LEU A 42 -16.27 -29.61 1.54
N GLU A 43 -16.39 -30.49 2.53
CA GLU A 43 -16.20 -30.10 3.93
C GLU A 43 -14.69 -30.11 4.25
N VAL A 44 -14.16 -28.97 4.68
CA VAL A 44 -12.74 -28.76 5.01
C VAL A 44 -12.63 -28.42 6.49
N PRO A 45 -12.21 -29.37 7.35
CA PRO A 45 -12.11 -29.14 8.79
C PRO A 45 -11.17 -27.98 9.14
N GLY A 46 -11.57 -27.12 10.07
CA GLY A 46 -10.76 -26.01 10.55
C GLY A 46 -10.81 -24.75 9.69
N LEU A 47 -11.53 -24.78 8.56
CA LEU A 47 -11.65 -23.63 7.66
C LEU A 47 -12.33 -22.42 8.33
N ALA A 48 -13.22 -22.65 9.29
CA ALA A 48 -13.82 -21.60 10.12
C ALA A 48 -12.77 -20.79 10.91
N GLU A 49 -11.61 -21.38 11.21
CA GLU A 49 -10.47 -20.72 11.84
C GLU A 49 -9.51 -20.06 10.82
N SER A 50 -9.94 -19.95 9.56
CA SER A 50 -9.15 -19.47 8.41
C SER A 50 -7.95 -20.38 8.07
N ARG A 51 -8.08 -21.70 8.29
CA ARG A 51 -7.04 -22.71 8.03
C ARG A 51 -7.66 -23.94 7.36
N PRO A 52 -7.31 -24.27 6.10
CA PRO A 52 -6.35 -23.61 5.22
C PRO A 52 -6.83 -22.23 4.75
N SER A 53 -5.88 -21.35 4.37
CA SER A 53 -6.20 -20.04 3.80
C SER A 53 -6.70 -20.17 2.36
N LEU A 54 -7.99 -20.45 2.20
CA LEU A 54 -8.68 -20.55 0.91
C LEU A 54 -9.52 -19.31 0.63
N TYR A 55 -9.57 -18.91 -0.63
CA TYR A 55 -10.42 -17.83 -1.13
C TYR A 55 -11.24 -18.28 -2.34
N ALA A 56 -12.34 -17.58 -2.58
CA ALA A 56 -13.05 -17.70 -3.85
C ALA A 56 -12.11 -17.43 -5.03
N GLY A 57 -12.12 -18.33 -6.00
CA GLY A 57 -11.22 -18.35 -7.17
C GLY A 57 -9.99 -19.26 -7.01
N ASP A 58 -9.71 -19.79 -5.81
CA ASP A 58 -8.59 -20.69 -5.62
C ASP A 58 -8.82 -22.04 -6.31
N LYS A 59 -7.70 -22.64 -6.76
CA LYS A 59 -7.69 -23.91 -7.48
C LYS A 59 -7.40 -25.04 -6.51
N LEU A 60 -8.12 -26.15 -6.66
CA LEU A 60 -7.78 -27.44 -6.08
C LEU A 60 -7.80 -28.55 -7.13
N ILE A 61 -7.21 -29.68 -6.80
CA ILE A 61 -7.16 -30.87 -7.63
C ILE A 61 -7.90 -31.98 -6.90
N LEU A 62 -8.89 -32.58 -7.54
CA LEU A 62 -9.51 -33.81 -7.09
C LEU A 62 -8.90 -34.99 -7.83
N LYS A 63 -8.59 -36.07 -7.13
CA LYS A 63 -8.04 -37.29 -7.71
C LYS A 63 -8.93 -38.48 -7.39
N THR A 64 -9.21 -39.29 -8.40
CA THR A 64 -9.88 -40.57 -8.17
C THR A 64 -8.97 -41.51 -7.38
N GLN A 65 -9.55 -42.35 -6.52
CA GLN A 65 -8.82 -43.49 -5.96
C GLN A 65 -8.25 -44.34 -7.11
N GLU A 66 -7.05 -44.89 -6.91
CA GLU A 66 -6.32 -45.62 -7.94
C GLU A 66 -7.15 -46.81 -8.45
N TYR A 67 -7.58 -46.76 -9.72
CA TYR A 67 -8.31 -47.83 -10.38
C TYR A 67 -7.47 -48.35 -11.55
N ASN A 68 -7.03 -49.61 -11.48
CA ASN A 68 -6.17 -50.25 -12.49
C ASN A 68 -4.86 -49.48 -12.81
N GLY A 69 -4.26 -48.81 -11.81
CA GLY A 69 -3.00 -48.06 -11.98
C GLY A 69 -3.16 -46.71 -12.69
N HIS A 70 -4.39 -46.23 -12.88
CA HIS A 70 -4.68 -44.91 -13.41
C HIS A 70 -5.36 -44.04 -12.35
N VAL A 71 -4.87 -42.82 -12.20
CA VAL A 71 -5.45 -41.76 -11.37
C VAL A 71 -5.94 -40.68 -12.31
N ILE A 72 -7.23 -40.36 -12.26
CA ILE A 72 -7.80 -39.25 -13.02
C ILE A 72 -7.81 -38.03 -12.12
N GLU A 73 -7.25 -36.93 -12.63
CA GLU A 73 -7.22 -35.65 -11.94
C GLU A 73 -8.26 -34.69 -12.54
N TYR A 74 -9.07 -34.08 -11.67
CA TYR A 74 -10.02 -33.04 -12.03
C TYR A 74 -9.62 -31.73 -11.36
N ILE A 75 -9.73 -30.63 -12.10
CA ILE A 75 -9.50 -29.30 -11.56
C ILE A 75 -10.82 -28.74 -11.04
N GLY A 76 -10.83 -28.32 -9.78
CA GLY A 76 -11.92 -27.60 -9.16
C GLY A 76 -11.51 -26.17 -8.81
N TYR A 77 -12.46 -25.23 -8.91
CA TYR A 77 -12.31 -23.86 -8.45
C TYR A 77 -13.26 -23.58 -7.30
N VAL A 78 -12.76 -22.95 -6.25
CA VAL A 78 -13.58 -22.49 -5.13
C VAL A 78 -14.47 -21.35 -5.61
N ILE A 79 -15.78 -21.48 -5.45
CA ILE A 79 -16.76 -20.43 -5.79
C ILE A 79 -17.14 -19.65 -4.54
N GLU A 80 -17.52 -20.38 -3.50
CA GLU A 80 -18.02 -19.84 -2.24
C GLU A 80 -17.50 -20.68 -1.07
N ILE A 81 -17.29 -20.02 0.05
CA ILE A 81 -16.88 -20.64 1.32
C ILE A 81 -17.92 -20.23 2.36
N HIS A 82 -18.49 -21.21 3.04
CA HIS A 82 -19.45 -21.02 4.12
C HIS A 82 -19.07 -21.91 5.30
N GLU A 83 -18.62 -21.29 6.40
CA GLU A 83 -18.11 -21.99 7.59
C GLU A 83 -16.98 -22.98 7.21
N GLU A 84 -17.27 -24.28 7.23
CA GLU A 84 -16.34 -25.35 6.85
C GLU A 84 -16.63 -25.95 5.47
N ASP A 85 -17.72 -25.53 4.82
CA ASP A 85 -18.13 -26.03 3.52
C ASP A 85 -17.59 -25.13 2.40
N VAL A 86 -16.89 -25.77 1.45
CA VAL A 86 -16.32 -25.14 0.25
C VAL A 86 -17.11 -25.59 -0.96
N THR A 87 -17.78 -24.66 -1.63
CA THR A 87 -18.50 -24.94 -2.88
C THR A 87 -17.54 -24.86 -4.06
N LEU A 88 -17.50 -25.92 -4.85
CA LEU A 88 -16.58 -26.13 -5.96
C LEU A 88 -17.30 -26.09 -7.30
N LYS A 89 -16.67 -25.42 -8.26
CA LYS A 89 -16.99 -25.52 -9.69
C LYS A 89 -15.99 -26.42 -10.38
N LEU A 90 -16.50 -27.45 -11.05
CA LEU A 90 -15.72 -28.42 -11.81
C LEU A 90 -16.21 -28.49 -13.24
N ASN A 91 -15.65 -29.42 -14.00
CA ASN A 91 -16.16 -29.74 -15.32
C ASN A 91 -17.63 -30.24 -15.22
N PRO A 92 -18.59 -29.66 -15.95
CA PRO A 92 -20.00 -30.09 -15.92
C PRO A 92 -20.24 -31.58 -16.11
N GLU A 93 -19.46 -32.26 -16.97
CA GLU A 93 -19.62 -33.71 -17.14
C GLU A 93 -19.28 -34.47 -15.85
N PHE A 94 -18.28 -34.01 -15.10
CA PHE A 94 -17.92 -34.59 -13.81
C PHE A 94 -18.96 -34.26 -12.73
N GLU A 95 -19.40 -33.01 -12.64
CA GLU A 95 -20.44 -32.59 -11.68
C GLU A 95 -21.72 -33.42 -11.82
N GLN A 96 -22.11 -33.73 -13.06
CA GLN A 96 -23.30 -34.54 -13.35
C GLN A 96 -23.08 -36.02 -13.04
N ALA A 97 -21.93 -36.58 -13.44
CA ALA A 97 -21.61 -38.00 -13.30
C ALA A 97 -21.15 -38.41 -11.90
N TYR A 98 -20.70 -37.45 -11.07
CA TYR A 98 -20.19 -37.74 -9.74
C TYR A 98 -21.27 -38.36 -8.85
N ASN A 99 -20.96 -39.53 -8.29
CA ASN A 99 -21.89 -40.34 -7.51
C ASN A 99 -21.31 -40.71 -6.14
N PHE A 100 -20.81 -39.71 -5.40
CA PHE A 100 -20.30 -39.88 -4.03
C PHE A 100 -19.11 -40.84 -3.90
N GLU A 101 -18.37 -41.04 -4.99
CA GLU A 101 -17.14 -41.81 -4.99
C GLU A 101 -16.08 -41.11 -4.12
N PRO A 102 -15.27 -41.83 -3.33
CA PRO A 102 -14.20 -41.25 -2.55
C PRO A 102 -13.13 -40.64 -3.48
N MET A 103 -12.67 -39.44 -3.14
CA MET A 103 -11.70 -38.66 -3.89
C MET A 103 -10.60 -38.17 -2.96
N ASP A 104 -9.38 -38.05 -3.47
CA ASP A 104 -8.33 -37.31 -2.80
C ASP A 104 -8.38 -35.84 -3.23
N VAL A 105 -8.15 -34.94 -2.28
CA VAL A 105 -8.14 -33.49 -2.50
C VAL A 105 -6.73 -32.98 -2.27
N GLU A 106 -6.19 -32.34 -3.30
CA GLU A 106 -4.91 -31.62 -3.23
C GLU A 106 -5.17 -30.12 -3.39
N PHE A 107 -4.87 -29.36 -2.34
CA PHE A 107 -4.95 -27.91 -2.36
C PHE A 107 -3.73 -27.31 -3.07
N THR A 108 -3.94 -26.33 -3.95
CA THR A 108 -2.84 -25.72 -4.72
C THR A 108 -2.63 -24.26 -4.32
N TYR A 109 -1.36 -23.92 -4.03
CA TYR A 109 -1.01 -22.56 -3.64
C TYR A 109 -1.13 -21.60 -4.82
N ASN A 110 -1.84 -20.49 -4.63
CA ASN A 110 -2.01 -19.48 -5.67
C ASN A 110 -0.77 -18.59 -5.80
N ARG A 111 0.08 -18.93 -6.78
CA ARG A 111 1.35 -18.23 -7.04
C ARG A 111 1.21 -16.85 -7.68
N THR A 112 -0.01 -16.35 -7.95
CA THR A 112 -0.21 -15.10 -8.69
C THR A 112 0.43 -13.91 -7.98
N THR A 113 0.20 -13.79 -6.67
CA THR A 113 0.75 -12.69 -5.86
C THR A 113 2.27 -12.78 -5.79
N SER A 114 2.83 -13.94 -5.46
CA SER A 114 4.27 -14.16 -5.36
C SER A 114 4.98 -13.90 -6.69
N ARG A 115 4.42 -14.37 -7.81
CA ARG A 115 4.94 -14.07 -9.16
C ARG A 115 4.96 -12.58 -9.46
N ARG A 116 3.92 -11.82 -9.08
CA ARG A 116 3.91 -10.36 -9.26
C ARG A 116 4.97 -9.68 -8.40
N CYS A 117 5.21 -10.16 -7.18
CA CYS A 117 6.29 -9.68 -6.32
C CYS A 117 7.68 -9.97 -6.91
N HIS A 118 7.91 -11.20 -7.41
CA HIS A 118 9.15 -11.55 -8.10
C HIS A 118 9.38 -10.67 -9.35
N PHE A 119 8.34 -10.51 -10.17
CA PHE A 119 8.39 -9.63 -11.33
C PHE A 119 8.72 -8.18 -10.95
N ALA A 120 8.12 -7.66 -9.88
CA ALA A 120 8.44 -6.31 -9.39
C ALA A 120 9.91 -6.17 -8.97
N LEU A 121 10.50 -7.21 -8.35
CA LEU A 121 11.92 -7.22 -8.01
C LEU A 121 12.84 -7.29 -9.23
N GLU A 122 12.43 -7.97 -10.30
CA GLU A 122 13.18 -7.99 -11.56
C GLU A 122 13.21 -6.61 -12.21
N HIS A 123 12.10 -5.88 -12.15
CA HIS A 123 11.96 -4.55 -12.72
C HIS A 123 12.43 -3.41 -11.79
N VAL A 124 12.86 -3.72 -10.57
CA VAL A 124 13.25 -2.73 -9.56
C VAL A 124 14.38 -1.79 -10.02
N ILE A 125 15.23 -2.26 -10.94
CA ILE A 125 16.30 -1.47 -11.55
C ILE A 125 15.79 -0.22 -12.27
N HIS A 126 14.55 -0.24 -12.78
CA HIS A 126 13.95 0.87 -13.52
C HIS A 126 13.41 1.97 -12.60
N LEU A 127 13.18 1.69 -11.31
CA LEU A 127 12.77 2.71 -10.33
C LEU A 127 13.93 3.66 -9.98
N GLY A 128 15.17 3.16 -10.05
CA GLY A 128 16.37 3.91 -9.71
C GLY A 128 16.70 3.94 -8.21
N VAL A 129 17.98 4.08 -7.91
CA VAL A 129 18.51 4.10 -6.52
C VAL A 129 17.88 5.21 -5.70
N LYS A 130 17.64 6.39 -6.30
CA LYS A 130 17.09 7.56 -5.59
C LYS A 130 15.68 7.34 -5.03
N VAL A 131 14.91 6.42 -5.59
CA VAL A 131 13.55 6.10 -5.11
C VAL A 131 13.60 5.03 -4.02
N LEU A 132 14.41 3.98 -4.22
CA LEU A 132 14.49 2.84 -3.30
C LEU A 132 15.38 3.11 -2.08
N PHE A 133 16.45 3.88 -2.29
CA PHE A 133 17.49 4.22 -1.32
C PHE A 133 17.84 5.71 -1.45
N PRO A 134 16.94 6.62 -1.07
CA PRO A 134 17.24 8.05 -1.07
C PRO A 134 18.36 8.36 -0.06
N GLU A 135 19.52 8.79 -0.54
CA GLU A 135 20.65 9.23 0.30
C GLU A 135 20.56 10.71 0.68
N GLU A 136 19.95 11.53 -0.19
CA GLU A 136 19.75 12.96 0.02
C GLU A 136 18.33 13.37 -0.42
N ILE A 137 17.70 14.23 0.37
CA ILE A 137 16.35 14.74 0.11
C ILE A 137 16.47 16.22 -0.30
N ILE A 138 16.31 16.48 -1.61
CA ILE A 138 16.20 17.85 -2.13
C ILE A 138 14.72 18.20 -2.14
N LEU A 139 14.29 18.99 -1.15
CA LEU A 139 12.90 19.41 -1.05
C LEU A 139 12.50 20.23 -2.29
N GLN A 140 11.37 19.85 -2.87
CA GLN A 140 10.74 20.53 -3.98
C GLN A 140 9.52 21.29 -3.46
N SER A 141 9.25 22.44 -4.05
CA SER A 141 8.07 23.22 -3.71
C SER A 141 6.78 22.40 -3.97
N PRO A 142 5.74 22.64 -3.16
CA PRO A 142 4.37 22.17 -3.40
C PRO A 142 3.95 22.38 -4.85
N ARG A 143 3.29 21.39 -5.46
CA ARG A 143 2.83 21.50 -6.87
C ARG A 143 1.57 22.36 -6.99
N VAL A 144 0.80 22.46 -5.92
CA VAL A 144 -0.46 23.18 -5.89
C VAL A 144 -0.46 24.13 -4.70
N THR A 145 -0.31 25.43 -4.96
CA THR A 145 -0.54 26.51 -3.98
C THR A 145 -2.01 26.92 -4.04
N GLY A 146 -2.91 25.98 -3.74
CA GLY A 146 -4.31 26.32 -3.52
C GLY A 146 -4.44 27.02 -2.17
N ASN A 147 -5.07 28.19 -2.13
CA ASN A 147 -5.45 28.82 -0.86
C ASN A 147 -6.56 27.98 -0.21
N TRP A 148 -6.19 26.96 0.55
CA TRP A 148 -7.07 26.33 1.52
C TRP A 148 -7.24 27.30 2.68
N ASN A 149 -8.06 28.34 2.50
CA ASN A 149 -8.29 29.35 3.52
C ASN A 149 -8.72 28.65 4.81
N HIS A 150 -8.02 28.95 5.91
CA HIS A 150 -8.47 28.69 7.27
C HIS A 150 -9.66 29.61 7.58
N ALA A 151 -10.81 29.38 6.95
CA ALA A 151 -12.04 30.04 7.33
C ALA A 151 -12.67 29.24 8.47
N GLN A 152 -12.47 29.77 9.69
CA GLN A 152 -13.21 29.57 10.96
C GLN A 152 -12.30 29.29 12.17
N ASP A 153 -11.27 30.12 12.40
CA ASP A 153 -10.72 30.32 13.74
C ASP A 153 -10.57 31.81 13.99
N THR A 154 -11.70 32.48 14.19
CA THR A 154 -11.73 33.77 14.87
C THR A 154 -12.99 33.82 15.71
N LYS A 155 -12.87 33.38 16.98
CA LYS A 155 -13.52 33.92 18.18
C LYS A 155 -13.36 32.92 19.34
N ASN A 156 -12.34 33.11 20.17
CA ASN A 156 -12.56 33.52 21.56
C ASN A 156 -11.24 33.80 22.29
N ASP A 157 -11.28 34.92 23.01
CA ASP A 157 -10.24 35.59 23.81
C ASP A 157 -9.46 34.73 24.80
N GLY A 158 -8.26 35.20 25.15
CA GLY A 158 -7.58 34.72 26.36
C GLY A 158 -6.13 35.18 26.56
N GLN A 159 -5.90 36.48 26.59
CA GLN A 159 -4.67 37.15 27.00
C GLN A 159 -4.01 36.55 28.28
N SER A 160 -2.72 36.17 28.23
CA SER A 160 -1.86 36.16 29.44
C SER A 160 -0.36 36.12 29.17
N THR A 161 0.25 37.29 29.39
CA THR A 161 1.55 37.58 30.02
C THR A 161 2.86 36.90 29.56
N ILE A 162 3.69 37.77 28.97
CA ILE A 162 5.15 37.73 29.00
C ILE A 162 5.65 37.61 30.45
N LYS A 163 6.45 36.59 30.76
CA LYS A 163 7.39 36.59 31.90
C LYS A 163 8.75 36.02 31.50
N ASN A 164 9.71 36.94 31.41
CA ASN A 164 11.13 36.68 31.53
C ASN A 164 11.44 35.90 32.83
N ARG A 165 12.23 34.83 32.75
CA ARG A 165 13.11 34.39 33.84
C ARG A 165 14.45 33.90 33.29
N LYS A 166 15.50 34.50 33.85
CA LYS A 166 16.93 34.28 33.59
C LYS A 166 17.47 33.06 34.38
N ALA A 167 18.46 32.42 33.75
CA ALA A 167 19.71 31.87 34.29
C ALA A 167 19.74 30.54 35.09
N MET A 168 20.47 29.57 34.54
CA MET A 168 21.65 28.90 35.14
C MET A 168 22.46 28.31 33.97
N LYS A 169 23.58 28.94 33.57
CA LYS A 169 24.97 28.53 33.86
C LYS A 169 25.19 27.01 33.77
N ASP A 170 25.84 26.58 32.68
CA ASP A 170 26.93 25.62 32.84
C ASP A 170 28.10 25.96 31.90
N HIS A 171 29.30 25.79 32.43
CA HIS A 171 30.57 26.10 31.80
C HIS A 171 31.05 24.90 31.00
N THR A 172 31.64 25.11 29.80
CA THR A 172 32.91 24.47 29.39
C THR A 172 33.52 25.26 28.24
N LYS A 173 34.81 25.57 28.39
CA LYS A 173 35.67 26.33 27.46
C LYS A 173 36.12 25.41 26.32
N HIS A 174 36.34 25.94 25.11
CA HIS A 174 37.62 25.79 24.40
C HIS A 174 37.75 26.84 23.30
N ALA A 175 39.01 27.24 23.10
CA ALA A 175 39.47 28.40 22.36
C ALA A 175 39.76 28.10 20.88
N ALA A 176 39.57 29.09 20.01
CA ALA A 176 40.52 29.44 18.95
C ALA A 176 40.20 30.85 18.43
N LYS A 177 41.27 31.61 18.21
CA LYS A 177 41.31 33.04 17.93
C LYS A 177 41.87 33.17 16.53
N GLU A 178 41.17 33.84 15.62
CA GLU A 178 41.83 34.44 14.47
C GLU A 178 41.17 35.75 14.07
N ARG A 179 42.03 36.73 13.78
CA ARG A 179 41.74 38.14 13.54
C ARG A 179 41.80 38.42 12.04
N ARG A 180 40.98 39.36 11.55
CA ARG A 180 41.28 40.51 10.65
C ARG A 180 39.98 40.89 9.92
N ALA A 181 39.38 42.05 10.22
CA ALA A 181 39.70 43.41 9.75
C ALA A 181 39.07 43.75 8.38
N GLY A 182 38.26 44.82 8.34
CA GLY A 182 38.14 45.65 7.12
C GLY A 182 36.72 45.99 6.62
N ALA A 183 36.29 47.21 7.00
CA ALA A 183 35.54 48.20 6.20
C ALA A 183 34.04 48.02 5.85
N ARG A 184 33.38 49.19 5.89
CA ARG A 184 31.97 49.49 5.66
C ARG A 184 31.72 50.01 4.23
N ASP A 185 30.42 50.11 3.92
CA ASP A 185 29.74 51.11 3.08
C ASP A 185 29.28 50.73 1.64
N THR A 186 27.96 50.90 1.47
CA THR A 186 27.00 50.92 0.33
C THR A 186 27.30 51.98 -0.77
N PRO A 187 26.44 52.29 -1.79
CA PRO A 187 25.51 51.53 -2.68
C PRO A 187 25.53 51.93 -4.20
N GLY A 188 25.05 51.03 -5.09
CA GLY A 188 24.36 51.28 -6.41
C GLY A 188 25.17 51.78 -7.63
N PRO A 189 24.59 51.94 -8.85
CA PRO A 189 23.45 51.26 -9.51
C PRO A 189 23.70 50.88 -11.02
N ALA A 190 22.74 50.15 -11.60
CA ALA A 190 22.33 50.08 -13.02
C ALA A 190 23.28 49.48 -14.10
N THR A 191 22.80 48.50 -14.88
CA THR A 191 22.36 48.70 -16.29
C THR A 191 21.87 47.42 -16.97
N PHE A 192 20.96 47.65 -17.93
CA PHE A 192 20.13 46.82 -18.79
C PHE A 192 20.83 45.78 -19.71
N ALA A 193 20.15 44.67 -19.98
CA ALA A 193 20.13 43.93 -21.27
C ALA A 193 18.96 42.91 -21.25
N GLU A 194 17.79 43.26 -21.79
CA GLU A 194 17.25 42.88 -23.11
C GLU A 194 16.99 41.37 -23.39
N LYS A 195 15.68 41.08 -23.44
CA LYS A 195 14.91 40.17 -24.31
C LYS A 195 15.52 38.83 -24.74
N SER A 196 14.82 37.76 -24.39
CA SER A 196 14.57 36.63 -25.30
C SER A 196 13.21 36.02 -25.01
N THR A 197 12.28 36.25 -25.93
CA THR A 197 10.98 35.61 -26.06
C THR A 197 11.13 34.09 -26.23
N ASN A 198 10.39 33.30 -25.45
CA ASN A 198 9.97 31.96 -25.85
C ASN A 198 8.58 31.69 -25.27
N LEU A 199 7.58 31.71 -26.16
CA LEU A 199 6.25 31.17 -25.90
C LEU A 199 6.41 29.67 -25.64
N VAL A 200 6.16 29.25 -24.40
CA VAL A 200 5.77 27.88 -24.10
C VAL A 200 4.34 27.99 -23.57
N ASN A 201 3.42 27.32 -24.26
CA ASN A 201 2.00 27.24 -23.91
C ASN A 201 1.83 26.96 -22.42
N GLU A 202 1.49 28.00 -21.65
CA GLU A 202 0.88 27.83 -20.34
C GLU A 202 -0.45 27.13 -20.56
N VAL A 203 -0.49 25.84 -20.21
CA VAL A 203 -1.74 25.19 -19.88
C VAL A 203 -2.34 26.00 -18.73
N GLN A 204 -3.37 26.79 -19.02
CA GLN A 204 -4.12 27.51 -18.01
C GLN A 204 -4.74 26.50 -17.06
N ILE A 205 -4.10 26.32 -15.91
CA ILE A 205 -4.65 25.56 -14.79
C ILE A 205 -5.88 26.33 -14.30
N PRO A 206 -7.05 25.69 -14.12
CA PRO A 206 -8.26 26.39 -13.69
C PRO A 206 -8.00 27.10 -12.36
N LYS A 207 -8.38 28.38 -12.27
CA LYS A 207 -8.46 29.12 -11.00
C LYS A 207 -9.38 28.33 -10.07
N VAL A 208 -8.80 27.62 -9.11
CA VAL A 208 -9.51 26.80 -8.13
C VAL A 208 -10.28 27.74 -7.20
N GLY A 209 -11.60 27.83 -7.41
CA GLY A 209 -12.54 28.34 -6.42
C GLY A 209 -12.48 27.50 -5.15
N GLU A 210 -12.84 28.11 -4.02
CA GLU A 210 -12.81 27.54 -2.67
C GLU A 210 -13.33 26.09 -2.65
N LYS A 211 -12.42 25.11 -2.58
CA LYS A 211 -12.80 23.69 -2.53
C LYS A 211 -13.22 23.34 -1.12
N GLU A 212 -14.53 23.33 -0.88
CA GLU A 212 -15.10 22.65 0.28
C GLU A 212 -14.79 21.14 0.19
N PHE A 213 -14.65 20.48 1.35
CA PHE A 213 -14.49 19.03 1.39
C PHE A 213 -15.79 18.36 0.98
N PHE A 214 -15.73 17.33 0.14
CA PHE A 214 -16.92 16.57 -0.28
C PHE A 214 -17.59 15.89 0.91
N ASN A 215 -16.78 15.38 1.85
CA ASN A 215 -17.27 14.88 3.11
C ASN A 215 -17.20 15.96 4.22
N PRO A 216 -18.35 16.51 4.66
CA PRO A 216 -18.39 17.53 5.70
C PRO A 216 -18.08 16.99 7.11
N LEU A 217 -18.15 15.66 7.30
CA LEU A 217 -17.94 15.00 8.59
C LEU A 217 -16.47 14.69 8.89
N LEU A 218 -15.55 15.10 8.01
CA LEU A 218 -14.13 14.94 8.26
C LEU A 218 -13.72 15.77 9.48
N ASN A 219 -12.94 15.16 10.37
CA ASN A 219 -12.33 15.89 11.46
C ASN A 219 -11.12 16.69 10.97
N GLU A 220 -10.62 17.58 11.81
CA GLU A 220 -9.54 18.50 11.46
C GLU A 220 -8.23 17.79 11.09
N ASN A 221 -7.90 16.65 11.72
CA ASN A 221 -6.71 15.88 11.38
C ASN A 221 -6.81 15.23 9.99
N GLN A 222 -7.99 14.74 9.63
CA GLN A 222 -8.26 14.16 8.30
C GLN A 222 -8.22 15.26 7.22
N LYS A 223 -8.87 16.40 7.47
CA LYS A 223 -8.80 17.58 6.57
C LYS A 223 -7.36 18.04 6.36
N LEU A 224 -6.58 18.11 7.45
CA LEU A 224 -5.16 18.47 7.38
C LEU A 224 -4.36 17.47 6.57
N ALA A 225 -4.58 16.17 6.75
CA ALA A 225 -3.92 15.13 5.97
C ALA A 225 -4.22 15.27 4.47
N VAL A 226 -5.49 15.46 4.10
CA VAL A 226 -5.91 15.69 2.71
C VAL A 226 -5.24 16.94 2.13
N ARG A 227 -5.25 18.06 2.86
CA ARG A 227 -4.61 19.31 2.41
C ARG A 227 -3.12 19.12 2.11
N ARG A 228 -2.38 18.45 3.00
CA ARG A 228 -0.95 18.18 2.82
C ARG A 228 -0.68 17.30 1.60
N ILE A 229 -1.48 16.25 1.41
CA ILE A 229 -1.38 15.37 0.24
C ILE A 229 -1.59 16.18 -1.06
N LEU A 230 -2.62 17.02 -1.10
CA LEU A 230 -2.99 17.80 -2.29
C LEU A 230 -2.02 18.94 -2.60
N SER A 231 -1.52 19.65 -1.57
CA SER A 231 -0.47 20.65 -1.78
C SER A 231 0.83 20.00 -2.27
N GLY A 232 1.07 18.74 -1.87
CA GLY A 232 2.33 18.07 -2.12
C GLY A 232 3.44 18.73 -1.31
N ASP A 233 3.16 19.00 -0.03
CA ASP A 233 4.18 19.40 0.94
C ASP A 233 5.33 18.39 0.94
N CYS A 234 6.55 18.82 1.29
CA CYS A 234 7.69 17.92 1.46
C CYS A 234 8.05 17.03 0.24
N ARG A 235 7.64 17.41 -0.99
CA ARG A 235 8.06 16.69 -2.20
C ARG A 235 9.60 16.59 -2.26
N PRO A 236 10.16 15.51 -2.82
CA PRO A 236 9.50 14.41 -3.52
C PRO A 236 9.13 13.24 -2.60
N LEU A 237 9.09 13.41 -1.27
CA LEU A 237 8.86 12.31 -0.34
C LEU A 237 7.46 11.69 -0.50
N PRO A 238 7.35 10.35 -0.40
CA PRO A 238 6.05 9.69 -0.38
C PRO A 238 5.31 10.03 0.93
N TYR A 239 3.98 10.07 0.83
CA TYR A 239 3.11 10.26 1.97
C TYR A 239 2.78 8.93 2.64
N ILE A 240 2.87 8.91 3.97
CA ILE A 240 2.40 7.79 4.79
C ILE A 240 1.26 8.31 5.65
N LEU A 241 0.04 7.85 5.38
CA LEU A 241 -1.11 8.15 6.22
C LEU A 241 -1.17 7.15 7.37
N PHE A 242 -0.83 7.62 8.57
CA PHE A 242 -0.91 6.82 9.78
C PHE A 242 -2.20 7.10 10.57
N GLY A 243 -2.82 6.05 11.10
CA GLY A 243 -3.99 6.16 11.96
C GLY A 243 -4.39 4.83 12.61
N PRO A 244 -4.68 4.79 13.93
CA PRO A 244 -5.22 3.62 14.62
C PRO A 244 -6.46 3.00 13.96
N PRO A 245 -6.87 1.78 14.33
CA PRO A 245 -8.14 1.20 13.87
C PRO A 245 -9.32 2.15 14.11
N GLY A 246 -10.27 2.24 13.17
CA GLY A 246 -11.45 3.09 13.29
C GLY A 246 -11.26 4.59 13.00
N THR A 247 -10.03 5.09 12.78
CA THR A 247 -9.77 6.53 12.54
C THR A 247 -10.10 7.06 11.14
N GLY A 248 -10.76 6.26 10.30
CA GLY A 248 -11.23 6.71 8.98
C GLY A 248 -10.13 6.93 7.95
N LYS A 249 -9.02 6.17 7.99
CA LYS A 249 -7.95 6.22 6.97
C LYS A 249 -8.50 6.10 5.54
N THR A 250 -9.39 5.13 5.31
CA THR A 250 -10.05 4.92 4.00
C THR A 250 -10.84 6.15 3.57
N VAL A 251 -11.67 6.70 4.45
CA VAL A 251 -12.47 7.91 4.19
C VAL A 251 -11.56 9.10 3.85
N THR A 252 -10.43 9.22 4.55
CA THR A 252 -9.43 10.29 4.33
C THR A 252 -8.76 10.15 2.95
N ILE A 253 -8.40 8.94 2.54
CA ILE A 253 -7.80 8.69 1.21
C ILE A 253 -8.84 8.93 0.11
N ILE A 254 -10.09 8.48 0.30
CA ILE A 254 -11.17 8.72 -0.66
C ILE A 254 -11.36 10.22 -0.88
N GLU A 255 -11.41 11.01 0.20
CA GLU A 255 -11.49 12.47 0.07
C GLU A 255 -10.30 13.02 -0.73
N ALA A 256 -9.07 12.60 -0.42
CA ALA A 256 -7.89 13.07 -1.15
C ALA A 256 -7.89 12.70 -2.64
N VAL A 257 -8.54 11.59 -3.02
CA VAL A 257 -8.70 11.18 -4.43
C VAL A 257 -9.81 11.97 -5.13
N LEU A 258 -10.87 12.37 -4.40
CA LEU A 258 -11.99 13.15 -4.95
C LEU A 258 -11.61 14.61 -5.22
N GLN A 259 -10.68 15.17 -4.45
CA GLN A 259 -10.22 16.55 -4.56
C GLN A 259 -9.31 16.82 -5.76
#